data_AF-A0A8G1VUM4-F1
#
_entry.id   AF-A0A8G1VUM4-F1
#
_cell.length_a   1.000
_cell.length_b   1.000
_cell.length_c   1.000
_cell.angle_alpha   90.00
_cell.angle_beta   90.00
_cell.angle_gamma   90.00
#
_symmetry.space_group_name_H-M   'P 1'
#
loop_
_entity.id
_entity.type
_entity.pdbx_description
1 polymer ?
#
loop_
_entity_poly.entity_id
_entity_poly.type
_entity_poly.pdbx_seq_one_letter_code
_entity_poly.pdbx_strand_id
1 'polypeptide(L)'
;MGLWVLAMDTGFLMGAMFGQIIDLAGEKWVYWLNAILLGILFLLVLLCLPETLYPRHLMLHQLPMIYLPFFNLTPVPGICHLRPWETLVWFAMIFRVRAFTIPLFSFCLLVYWWNPAALTMIPAAYPEYPPVIQGLFFTGFLVGMIFAEIFCSGGLCLWGISVDRGYHWMVGQVAFFLFAVGFQTSSTVLVAYLVDSYPLQSTAVIVSYSVVLNISGFASPFFLPTWEAAQVWTWTYATQALIVSVAALPVFCLTHIYGPWLRSKSYQPHWVNVDLDTTGVPT
;
A
#
# COMPACT_ATOMS: atom_id res chain seq x y z
N MET A 1 -11.54 -4.94 -0.14
CA MET A 1 -10.27 -4.42 -0.67
C MET A 1 -9.94 -3.03 -0.12
N GLY A 2 -10.81 -2.02 -0.24
CA GLY A 2 -10.53 -0.68 0.31
C GLY A 2 -10.16 -0.65 1.80
N LEU A 3 -10.86 -1.40 2.66
CA LEU A 3 -10.51 -1.52 4.08
C LEU A 3 -9.12 -2.15 4.32
N TRP A 4 -8.68 -3.07 3.46
CA TRP A 4 -7.36 -3.69 3.56
C TRP A 4 -6.26 -2.71 3.16
N VAL A 5 -6.45 -1.96 2.07
CA VAL A 5 -5.53 -0.89 1.64
C VAL A 5 -5.43 0.18 2.72
N LEU A 6 -6.57 0.63 3.24
CA LEU A 6 -6.62 1.60 4.33
C LEU A 6 -5.89 1.11 5.59
N ALA A 7 -6.07 -0.16 5.97
CA ALA A 7 -5.37 -0.73 7.12
C ALA A 7 -3.85 -0.80 6.91
N MET A 8 -3.39 -1.13 5.70
CA MET A 8 -1.98 -1.15 5.33
C MET A 8 -1.35 0.24 5.44
N ASP A 9 -2.00 1.26 4.86
CA ASP A 9 -1.50 2.64 4.86
C ASP A 9 -1.57 3.28 6.26
N THR A 10 -2.63 2.99 7.02
CA THR A 10 -2.81 3.49 8.40
C THR A 10 -1.77 2.91 9.36
N GLY A 11 -1.38 1.64 9.20
CA GLY A 11 -0.39 1.00 10.07
C GLY A 11 0.97 1.72 10.05
N PHE A 12 1.43 2.11 8.87
CA PHE A 12 2.67 2.89 8.70
C PHE A 12 2.59 4.25 9.43
N LEU A 13 1.49 4.98 9.25
CA LEU A 13 1.30 6.31 9.82
C LEU A 13 1.14 6.30 11.34
N MET A 14 0.43 5.30 11.87
CA MET A 14 0.30 5.09 13.31
C MET A 14 1.68 4.82 13.94
N GLY A 15 2.52 4.05 13.25
CA GLY A 15 3.91 3.84 13.66
C GLY A 15 4.70 5.15 13.75
N ALA A 16 4.61 6.01 12.74
CA ALA A 16 5.28 7.31 12.74
C ALA A 16 4.74 8.26 13.82
N MET A 17 3.41 8.33 13.99
CA MET A 17 2.77 9.20 14.96
C MET A 17 3.10 8.81 16.40
N PHE A 18 2.95 7.54 16.76
CA PHE A 18 3.25 7.07 18.12
C PHE A 18 4.75 6.93 18.36
N GLY A 19 5.54 6.56 17.36
CA GLY A 19 6.99 6.45 17.48
C GLY A 19 7.62 7.75 17.98
N GLN A 20 7.18 8.90 17.46
CA GLN A 20 7.60 10.23 17.90
C GLN A 20 7.25 10.53 19.36
N ILE A 21 6.13 9.99 19.88
CA ILE A 21 5.73 10.16 21.29
C ILE A 21 6.53 9.22 22.19
N ILE A 22 6.76 7.99 21.73
CA ILE A 22 7.51 6.97 22.48
C ILE A 22 8.99 7.32 22.59
N ASP A 23 9.53 8.06 21.62
CA ASP A 23 10.91 8.57 21.67
C ASP A 23 11.15 9.46 22.90
N LEU A 24 10.11 10.11 23.45
CA LEU A 24 10.22 10.82 24.73
C LEU A 24 10.58 9.92 25.92
N ALA A 25 10.23 8.63 25.87
CA ALA A 25 10.60 7.63 26.87
C ALA A 25 12.01 7.05 26.61
N GLY A 26 12.67 7.46 25.52
CA GLY A 26 14.01 7.08 25.10
C GLY A 26 14.02 6.30 23.78
N GLU A 27 15.01 6.58 22.94
CA GLU A 27 15.21 5.95 21.62
C GLU A 27 15.10 4.41 21.63
N LYS A 28 15.58 3.77 22.70
CA LYS A 28 15.57 2.31 22.85
C LYS A 28 14.16 1.76 23.05
N TRP A 29 13.27 2.53 23.67
CA TRP A 29 11.90 2.12 23.94
C TRP A 29 11.07 2.00 22.66
N VAL A 30 11.39 2.76 21.61
CA VAL A 30 10.75 2.61 20.29
C VAL A 30 10.98 1.20 19.74
N TYR A 31 12.21 0.69 19.84
CA TYR A 31 12.56 -0.67 19.39
C TYR A 31 11.95 -1.75 20.29
N TRP A 32 12.01 -1.57 21.62
CA TRP A 32 11.41 -2.52 22.56
C TRP A 32 9.90 -2.63 22.39
N LEU A 33 9.20 -1.51 22.22
CA LEU A 33 7.77 -1.53 21.98
C LEU A 33 7.44 -2.26 20.67
N ASN A 34 8.18 -1.98 19.59
CA ASN A 34 7.98 -2.68 18.33
C ASN A 34 8.18 -4.19 18.49
N ALA A 35 9.22 -4.62 19.22
CA ALA A 35 9.45 -6.04 19.52
C ALA A 35 8.31 -6.66 20.35
N ILE A 36 7.78 -5.94 21.35
CA ILE A 36 6.65 -6.39 22.17
C ILE A 36 5.38 -6.50 21.32
N LEU A 37 5.06 -5.49 20.52
CA LEU A 37 3.87 -5.48 19.66
C LEU A 37 3.92 -6.60 18.63
N LEU A 38 5.07 -6.82 17.99
CA LEU A 38 5.28 -7.94 17.07
C LEU A 38 5.19 -9.30 17.79
N GLY A 39 5.72 -9.40 19.00
CA GLY A 39 5.61 -10.60 19.83
C GLY A 39 4.16 -10.91 20.23
N ILE A 40 3.40 -9.90 20.64
CA ILE A 40 1.97 -10.04 20.94
C ILE A 40 1.20 -10.42 19.66
N LEU A 41 1.47 -9.75 18.53
CA LEU A 41 0.84 -10.08 17.25
C LEU A 41 1.13 -11.54 16.86
N PHE A 42 2.38 -11.99 17.02
CA PHE A 42 2.77 -13.37 16.77
C PHE A 42 1.99 -14.34 17.67
N LEU A 43 1.89 -14.07 18.98
CA LEU A 43 1.10 -14.89 19.90
C LEU A 43 -0.40 -14.87 19.55
N LEU A 44 -0.96 -13.72 19.16
CA LEU A 44 -2.35 -13.60 18.74
C LEU A 44 -2.62 -14.38 17.44
N VAL A 45 -1.71 -14.32 16.47
CA VAL A 45 -1.81 -15.14 15.26
C VAL A 45 -1.76 -16.62 15.63
N LEU A 46 -0.83 -17.02 16.51
CA LEU A 46 -0.72 -18.41 16.95
C LEU A 46 -1.92 -18.90 17.78
N LEU A 47 -2.58 -18.06 18.58
CA LEU A 47 -3.62 -18.48 19.54
C LEU A 47 -5.05 -18.16 19.10
N CYS A 48 -5.24 -17.14 18.25
CA CYS A 48 -6.55 -16.65 17.85
C CYS A 48 -6.85 -16.85 16.37
N LEU A 49 -5.84 -17.09 15.51
CA LEU A 49 -6.05 -17.27 14.09
C LEU A 49 -6.00 -18.76 13.75
N PRO A 50 -7.16 -19.45 13.64
CA PRO A 50 -7.18 -20.82 13.18
C PRO A 50 -6.64 -20.89 11.75
N GLU A 51 -5.96 -21.98 11.41
CA GLU A 51 -5.46 -22.22 10.06
C GLU A 51 -6.65 -22.29 9.07
N THR A 52 -6.80 -21.24 8.25
CA THR A 52 -7.96 -21.07 7.36
C THR A 52 -7.57 -21.37 5.93
N LEU A 53 -7.63 -22.65 5.56
CA LEU A 53 -7.74 -23.02 4.16
C LEU A 53 -9.23 -23.19 3.86
N TYR A 54 -9.85 -22.22 3.16
CA TYR A 54 -11.29 -22.22 2.86
C TYR A 54 -11.52 -22.69 1.41
N PRO A 55 -11.85 -23.97 1.17
CA PRO A 55 -12.13 -24.47 -0.17
C PRO A 55 -13.55 -24.06 -0.62
N ARG A 56 -13.66 -22.92 -1.31
CA ARG A 56 -14.96 -22.33 -1.72
C ARG A 56 -15.83 -23.29 -2.53
N HIS A 57 -15.24 -24.10 -3.41
CA HIS A 57 -15.97 -25.03 -4.27
C HIS A 57 -16.44 -26.30 -3.52
N LEU A 58 -15.68 -26.77 -2.52
CA LEU A 58 -16.10 -27.90 -1.67
C LEU A 58 -17.27 -27.53 -0.77
N MET A 59 -17.36 -26.26 -0.35
CA MET A 59 -18.48 -25.77 0.46
C MET A 59 -19.77 -25.58 -0.34
N LEU A 60 -19.69 -25.39 -1.67
CA LEU A 60 -20.85 -25.36 -2.55
C LEU A 60 -21.44 -26.76 -2.80
N HIS A 61 -20.65 -27.83 -2.61
CA HIS A 61 -21.04 -29.23 -2.87
C HIS A 61 -21.45 -30.04 -1.63
N GLN A 62 -21.84 -29.39 -0.53
CA GLN A 62 -22.45 -30.04 0.66
C GLN A 62 -21.59 -31.13 1.33
N LEU A 63 -20.27 -30.97 1.41
CA LEU A 63 -19.52 -31.77 2.40
C LEU A 63 -19.96 -31.34 3.81
N PRO A 64 -20.15 -32.26 4.77
CA PRO A 64 -20.27 -31.88 6.17
C PRO A 64 -19.03 -31.03 6.50
N MET A 65 -19.25 -29.87 7.14
CA MET A 65 -18.16 -29.01 7.61
C MET A 65 -17.09 -29.88 8.29
N ILE A 66 -15.96 -30.12 7.62
CA ILE A 66 -14.84 -30.81 8.24
C ILE A 66 -14.31 -29.82 9.27
N TYR A 67 -14.61 -30.07 10.55
CA TYR A 67 -14.06 -29.29 11.65
C TYR A 67 -12.56 -29.58 11.72
N LEU A 68 -11.77 -28.69 11.12
CA LEU A 68 -10.32 -28.75 11.25
C LEU A 68 -9.94 -28.39 12.69
N PRO A 69 -9.02 -29.15 13.32
CA PRO A 69 -8.44 -28.75 14.59
C PRO A 69 -7.72 -27.40 14.42
N PHE A 70 -7.61 -26.65 15.53
CA PHE A 70 -7.06 -25.30 15.52
C PHE A 70 -5.62 -25.22 14.96
N PHE A 71 -4.82 -26.27 15.15
CA PHE A 71 -3.52 -26.48 14.50
C PHE A 71 -3.58 -27.71 13.60
N ASN A 72 -3.19 -27.58 12.33
CA ASN A 72 -3.16 -28.70 11.41
C ASN A 72 -1.78 -28.86 10.76
N LEU A 73 -0.91 -29.65 11.39
CA LEU A 73 0.47 -29.86 10.90
C LEU A 73 0.53 -30.68 9.59
N THR A 74 -0.54 -31.40 9.27
CA THR A 74 -0.62 -32.22 8.06
C THR A 74 -1.45 -31.51 6.99
N PRO A 75 -1.00 -31.53 5.72
CA PRO A 75 -1.77 -31.04 4.58
C PRO A 75 -3.19 -31.61 4.57
N VAL A 76 -4.19 -30.77 4.28
CA VAL A 76 -5.61 -31.18 4.26
C VAL A 76 -5.83 -32.12 3.07
N PRO A 77 -6.31 -33.36 3.30
CA PRO A 77 -6.57 -34.30 2.22
C PRO A 77 -7.59 -33.75 1.21
N GLY A 78 -7.29 -33.84 -0.09
CA GLY A 78 -8.20 -33.44 -1.17
C GLY A 78 -8.09 -31.99 -1.64
N ILE A 79 -7.14 -31.21 -1.10
CA ILE A 79 -6.88 -29.84 -1.57
C ILE A 79 -5.48 -29.78 -2.19
N CYS A 80 -5.38 -29.19 -3.37
CA CYS A 80 -4.09 -29.00 -4.04
C CYS A 80 -3.27 -27.99 -3.23
N HIS A 81 -2.12 -28.41 -2.69
CA HIS A 81 -1.22 -27.50 -2.00
C HIS A 81 -0.25 -26.89 -3.01
N LEU A 82 -0.17 -25.56 -2.99
CA LEU A 82 0.78 -24.87 -3.84
C LEU A 82 2.20 -25.18 -3.40
N ARG A 83 3.06 -25.51 -4.36
CA ARG A 83 4.49 -25.66 -4.07
C ARG A 83 5.04 -24.27 -3.75
N PRO A 84 5.95 -24.12 -2.77
CA PRO A 84 6.42 -22.79 -2.35
C PRO A 84 7.03 -21.93 -3.47
N TRP A 85 7.66 -22.57 -4.46
CA TRP A 85 8.23 -21.88 -5.62
C TRP A 85 7.18 -21.40 -6.62
N GLU A 86 5.96 -21.95 -6.58
CA GLU A 86 4.89 -21.79 -7.57
C GLU A 86 4.30 -20.38 -7.43
N THR A 87 4.18 -19.93 -6.18
CA THR A 87 3.92 -18.54 -5.81
C THR A 87 4.95 -17.58 -6.41
N LEU A 88 6.24 -17.91 -6.37
CA LEU A 88 7.30 -17.05 -6.94
C LEU A 88 7.22 -16.99 -8.46
N VAL A 89 6.93 -18.11 -9.11
CA VAL A 89 6.75 -18.17 -10.56
C VAL A 89 5.52 -17.36 -10.98
N TRP A 90 4.40 -17.48 -10.28
CA TRP A 90 3.18 -16.72 -10.58
C TRP A 90 3.36 -15.23 -10.34
N PHE A 91 4.03 -14.85 -9.26
CA PHE A 91 4.48 -13.48 -9.01
C PHE A 91 5.32 -12.95 -10.19
N ALA A 92 6.28 -13.71 -10.69
CA ALA A 92 7.11 -13.27 -11.82
C ALA A 92 6.30 -13.19 -13.13
N MET A 93 5.40 -14.14 -13.36
CA MET A 93 4.60 -14.22 -14.58
C MET A 93 3.54 -13.12 -14.67
N ILE A 94 2.97 -12.65 -13.56
CA ILE A 94 1.95 -11.58 -13.60
C ILE A 94 2.51 -10.29 -14.19
N PHE A 95 3.83 -10.04 -14.05
CA PHE A 95 4.47 -8.87 -14.68
C PHE A 95 4.54 -8.94 -16.21
N ARG A 96 4.31 -10.11 -16.83
CA ARG A 96 4.15 -10.23 -18.30
C ARG A 96 2.82 -9.67 -18.78
N VAL A 97 1.87 -9.48 -17.88
CA VAL A 97 0.51 -9.01 -18.18
C VAL A 97 0.51 -7.48 -18.25
N ARG A 98 0.53 -6.92 -19.46
CA ARG A 98 0.65 -5.46 -19.65
C ARG A 98 -0.49 -4.67 -19.01
N ALA A 99 -1.71 -5.20 -19.04
CA ALA A 99 -2.88 -4.59 -18.42
C ALA A 99 -2.81 -4.52 -16.88
N PHE A 100 -1.92 -5.31 -16.26
CA PHE A 100 -1.59 -5.25 -14.82
C PHE A 100 -0.35 -4.38 -14.58
N THR A 101 0.74 -4.66 -15.32
CA THR A 101 2.05 -4.03 -15.13
C THR A 101 2.01 -2.53 -15.40
N ILE A 102 1.36 -2.09 -16.49
CA ILE A 102 1.36 -0.66 -16.86
C ILE A 102 0.66 0.17 -15.76
N PRO A 103 -0.59 -0.10 -15.36
CA PRO A 103 -1.23 0.67 -14.30
C PRO A 103 -0.49 0.61 -12.96
N LEU A 104 0.06 -0.54 -12.60
CA LEU A 104 0.82 -0.71 -11.35
C LEU A 104 2.07 0.19 -11.32
N PHE A 105 2.92 0.11 -12.35
CA PHE A 105 4.16 0.90 -12.40
C PHE A 105 3.87 2.39 -12.63
N SER A 106 2.85 2.72 -13.41
CA SER A 106 2.40 4.11 -13.57
C SER A 106 1.96 4.72 -12.24
N PHE A 107 1.15 4.01 -11.46
CA PHE A 107 0.80 4.47 -10.11
C PHE A 107 2.00 4.57 -9.19
N CYS A 108 2.84 3.55 -9.20
CA CYS A 108 4.03 3.49 -8.38
C CYS A 108 4.93 4.71 -8.61
N LEU A 109 5.24 5.03 -9.88
CA LEU A 109 6.19 6.08 -10.24
C LEU A 109 5.58 7.49 -10.25
N LEU A 110 4.31 7.62 -10.64
CA LEU A 110 3.69 8.93 -10.85
C LEU A 110 2.94 9.44 -9.61
N VAL A 111 2.47 8.55 -8.73
CA VAL A 111 1.64 8.93 -7.58
C VAL A 111 2.27 8.47 -6.27
N TYR A 112 2.51 7.16 -6.13
CA TYR A 112 2.91 6.58 -4.85
C TYR A 112 4.33 7.00 -4.42
N TRP A 113 5.27 7.09 -5.36
CA TRP A 113 6.68 7.42 -5.09
C TRP A 113 6.87 8.69 -4.25
N TRP A 114 6.00 9.69 -4.46
CA TRP A 114 6.08 11.00 -3.81
C TRP A 114 5.49 11.01 -2.39
N ASN A 115 4.78 9.95 -1.99
CA ASN A 115 4.07 9.88 -0.71
C ASN A 115 4.98 9.67 0.52
N PRO A 116 5.82 8.61 0.60
CA PRO A 116 6.78 8.48 1.68
C PRO A 116 7.75 9.66 1.75
N ALA A 117 7.99 10.32 0.62
CA ALA A 117 8.90 11.45 0.49
C ALA A 117 8.45 12.63 1.37
N ALA A 118 7.21 13.11 1.21
CA ALA A 118 6.69 14.23 2.02
C ALA A 118 6.63 13.92 3.53
N LEU A 119 6.33 12.66 3.89
CA LEU A 119 6.19 12.22 5.28
C LEU A 119 7.53 12.09 6.01
N THR A 120 8.56 11.64 5.32
CA THR A 120 9.89 11.42 5.93
C THR A 120 10.64 12.72 6.21
N MET A 121 10.26 13.83 5.57
CA MET A 121 10.92 15.11 5.72
C MET A 121 10.34 16.00 6.82
N ILE A 122 9.30 15.57 7.55
CA ILE A 122 8.72 16.35 8.66
C ILE A 122 9.78 16.77 9.71
N PRO A 123 10.69 15.89 10.17
CA PRO A 123 11.72 16.28 11.12
C PRO A 123 12.72 17.30 10.56
N ALA A 124 13.01 17.21 9.25
CA ALA A 124 13.90 18.13 8.56
C ALA A 124 13.26 19.50 8.29
N ALA A 125 11.95 19.53 8.05
CA ALA A 125 11.17 20.77 7.85
C ALA A 125 10.94 21.53 9.16
N TYR A 126 10.84 20.82 10.29
CA TYR A 126 10.50 21.38 11.60
C TYR A 126 11.48 20.95 12.71
N PRO A 127 12.79 21.22 12.57
CA PRO A 127 13.81 20.74 13.51
C PRO A 127 13.70 21.40 14.90
N GLU A 128 13.10 22.59 14.97
CA GLU A 128 12.93 23.36 16.20
C GLU A 128 11.77 22.85 17.07
N TYR A 129 10.85 22.09 16.47
CA TYR A 129 9.66 21.60 17.17
C TYR A 129 9.94 20.26 17.87
N PRO A 130 9.46 20.06 19.11
CA PRO A 130 9.55 18.79 19.80
C PRO A 130 8.97 17.63 18.98
N PRO A 131 9.52 16.40 19.12
CA PRO A 131 9.03 15.18 18.44
C PRO A 131 7.51 14.99 18.52
N VAL A 132 6.89 15.31 19.66
CA VAL A 132 5.42 15.24 19.83
C VAL A 132 4.66 16.11 18.84
N ILE A 133 5.13 17.33 18.59
CA ILE A 133 4.49 18.25 17.64
C ILE A 133 4.73 17.77 16.20
N GLN A 134 5.92 17.21 15.92
CA GLN A 134 6.21 16.56 14.64
C GLN A 134 5.28 15.36 14.38
N GLY A 135 5.05 14.53 15.40
CA GLY A 135 4.09 13.41 15.38
C GLY A 135 2.66 13.88 15.09
N LEU A 136 2.29 15.08 15.54
CA LEU A 136 0.97 15.64 15.29
C LEU A 136 0.72 15.90 13.79
N PHE A 137 1.74 16.15 12.96
CA PHE A 137 1.58 16.35 11.49
C PHE A 137 0.98 15.14 10.77
N PHE A 138 1.15 13.95 11.32
CA PHE A 138 0.53 12.74 10.77
C PHE A 138 -0.98 12.69 11.00
N THR A 139 -1.54 13.50 11.91
CA THR A 139 -2.99 13.49 12.20
C THR A 139 -3.82 14.04 11.04
N GLY A 140 -3.41 15.15 10.42
CA GLY A 140 -4.05 15.67 9.22
C GLY A 140 -4.07 14.64 8.10
N PHE A 141 -2.96 13.93 7.91
CA PHE A 141 -2.86 12.83 6.95
C PHE A 141 -3.81 11.67 7.29
N LEU A 142 -3.81 11.22 8.54
CA LEU A 142 -4.68 10.12 9.02
C LEU A 142 -6.16 10.40 8.78
N VAL A 143 -6.62 11.61 9.10
CA VAL A 143 -8.02 12.01 8.88
C VAL A 143 -8.32 12.15 7.38
N GLY A 144 -7.35 12.64 6.60
CA GLY A 144 -7.50 12.81 5.16
C GLY A 144 -7.71 11.50 4.39
N MET A 145 -7.10 10.40 4.80
CA MET A 145 -7.31 9.09 4.15
C MET A 145 -8.79 8.62 4.17
N ILE A 146 -9.67 9.25 4.95
CA ILE A 146 -11.08 8.87 5.04
C ILE A 146 -11.94 9.54 3.94
N PHE A 147 -11.43 10.52 3.18
CA PHE A 147 -12.20 11.33 2.20
C PHE A 147 -11.59 11.31 0.76
N ALA A 148 -12.31 11.80 -0.28
CA ALA A 148 -11.91 11.64 -1.71
C ALA A 148 -11.84 12.91 -2.65
N GLU A 149 -10.75 12.92 -3.45
CA GLU A 149 -10.21 13.59 -4.69
C GLU A 149 -10.51 15.04 -5.22
N ILE A 150 -9.57 15.55 -6.07
CA ILE A 150 -9.17 16.93 -6.53
C ILE A 150 -8.05 17.58 -5.69
N PHE A 151 -7.87 17.17 -4.44
CA PHE A 151 -7.05 17.90 -3.48
C PHE A 151 -5.57 17.46 -3.34
N CYS A 152 -5.16 16.35 -3.97
CA CYS A 152 -3.81 15.76 -3.81
C CYS A 152 -2.67 16.71 -4.21
N SER A 153 -2.70 17.22 -5.44
CA SER A 153 -1.69 18.14 -5.98
C SER A 153 -1.71 19.49 -5.25
N GLY A 154 -2.89 19.95 -4.84
CA GLY A 154 -3.03 21.15 -4.01
C GLY A 154 -2.37 20.99 -2.64
N GLY A 155 -2.52 19.83 -2.01
CA GLY A 155 -1.87 19.49 -0.74
C GLY A 155 -0.34 19.51 -0.82
N LEU A 156 0.25 18.86 -1.83
CA LEU A 156 1.71 18.86 -2.03
C LEU A 156 2.29 20.27 -2.28
N CYS A 157 1.65 21.06 -3.15
CA CYS A 157 2.07 22.45 -3.39
C CYS A 157 1.95 23.30 -2.11
N LEU A 158 0.84 23.16 -1.38
CA LEU A 158 0.61 23.89 -0.14
C LEU A 158 1.66 23.52 0.92
N TRP A 159 2.05 22.25 0.99
CA TRP A 159 3.11 21.78 1.89
C TRP A 159 4.44 22.47 1.59
N GLY A 160 4.94 22.41 0.36
CA GLY A 160 6.21 23.04 -0.02
C GLY A 160 6.25 24.55 0.25
N ILE A 161 5.17 25.27 -0.09
CA ILE A 161 5.05 26.72 0.17
C ILE A 161 5.02 27.00 1.68
N SER A 162 4.31 26.16 2.45
CA SER A 162 4.17 26.36 3.89
C SER A 162 5.50 26.24 4.63
N VAL A 163 6.35 25.31 4.20
CA VAL A 163 7.70 25.12 4.76
C VAL A 163 8.59 26.30 4.38
N ASP A 164 8.67 26.67 3.10
CA ASP A 164 9.56 27.74 2.64
C ASP A 164 9.24 29.12 3.21
N ARG A 165 7.96 29.43 3.41
CA ARG A 165 7.53 30.73 3.96
C ARG A 165 7.38 30.72 5.48
N GLY A 166 7.69 29.62 6.14
CA GLY A 166 7.56 29.49 7.59
C GLY A 166 6.13 29.76 8.07
N TYR A 167 5.13 29.28 7.33
CA TYR A 167 3.73 29.43 7.74
C TYR A 167 3.42 28.63 9.02
N HIS A 168 2.37 29.05 9.73
CA HIS A 168 1.94 28.39 10.95
C HIS A 168 1.67 26.89 10.69
N TRP A 169 2.15 26.02 11.58
CA TRP A 169 2.14 24.55 11.43
C TRP A 169 0.77 23.94 11.06
N MET A 170 -0.33 24.60 11.45
CA MET A 170 -1.69 24.20 11.08
C MET A 170 -1.93 24.20 9.55
N VAL A 171 -1.23 25.04 8.80
CA VAL A 171 -1.29 25.03 7.34
C VAL A 171 -0.70 23.73 6.77
N GLY A 172 0.36 23.22 7.38
CA GLY A 172 0.93 21.90 7.05
C GLY A 172 -0.04 20.76 7.32
N GLN A 173 -0.83 20.83 8.40
CA GLN A 173 -1.87 19.83 8.70
C GLN A 173 -2.95 19.78 7.61
N VAL A 174 -3.41 20.96 7.16
CA VAL A 174 -4.38 21.07 6.07
C VAL A 174 -3.78 20.55 4.77
N ALA A 175 -2.50 20.84 4.49
CA ALA A 175 -1.80 20.32 3.33
C ALA A 175 -1.73 18.78 3.33
N PHE A 176 -1.35 18.17 4.45
CA PHE A 176 -1.31 16.72 4.60
C PHE A 176 -2.67 16.06 4.55
N PHE A 177 -3.72 16.71 5.07
CA PHE A 177 -5.09 16.24 4.91
C PHE A 177 -5.48 16.15 3.44
N LEU A 178 -5.33 17.24 2.68
CA LEU A 178 -5.67 17.30 1.26
C LEU A 178 -4.87 16.30 0.42
N PHE A 179 -3.61 16.09 0.79
CA PHE A 179 -2.74 15.09 0.16
C PHE A 179 -3.22 13.66 0.42
N ALA A 180 -3.52 13.32 1.67
CA ALA A 180 -3.93 11.97 2.07
C ALA A 180 -5.27 11.52 1.46
N VAL A 181 -6.22 12.44 1.31
CA VAL A 181 -7.50 12.25 0.62
C VAL A 181 -7.31 11.66 -0.77
N GLY A 182 -6.47 12.32 -1.58
CA GLY A 182 -6.25 11.89 -2.95
C GLY A 182 -5.41 10.61 -3.02
N PHE A 183 -4.44 10.48 -2.13
CA PHE A 183 -3.60 9.29 -2.03
C PHE A 183 -4.43 8.02 -1.76
N GLN A 184 -5.24 8.01 -0.70
CA GLN A 184 -6.01 6.82 -0.31
C GLN A 184 -7.02 6.41 -1.39
N THR A 185 -7.67 7.41 -2.01
CA THR A 185 -8.63 7.17 -3.09
C THR A 185 -7.94 6.50 -4.27
N SER A 186 -6.77 7.01 -4.70
CA SER A 186 -6.01 6.47 -5.82
C SER A 186 -5.51 5.03 -5.55
N SER A 187 -4.97 4.77 -4.37
CA SER A 187 -4.53 3.41 -3.96
C SER A 187 -5.69 2.41 -4.00
N THR A 188 -6.86 2.82 -3.49
CA THR A 188 -8.05 1.97 -3.43
C THR A 188 -8.58 1.66 -4.83
N VAL A 189 -8.66 2.66 -5.70
CA VAL A 189 -9.12 2.50 -7.10
C VAL A 189 -8.18 1.59 -7.89
N LEU A 190 -6.86 1.76 -7.73
CA LEU A 190 -5.90 0.90 -8.41
C LEU A 190 -6.06 -0.56 -8.00
N VAL A 191 -6.07 -0.86 -6.69
CA VAL A 191 -6.17 -2.24 -6.22
C VAL A 191 -7.47 -2.90 -6.68
N ALA A 192 -8.58 -2.17 -6.62
CA ALA A 192 -9.86 -2.64 -7.16
C ALA A 192 -9.73 -2.97 -8.65
N TYR A 193 -9.20 -2.05 -9.46
CA TYR A 193 -8.98 -2.26 -10.89
C TYR A 193 -8.09 -3.49 -11.19
N LEU A 194 -7.00 -3.66 -10.46
CA LEU A 194 -6.06 -4.77 -10.67
C LEU A 194 -6.69 -6.13 -10.34
N VAL A 195 -7.39 -6.22 -9.21
CA VAL A 195 -8.08 -7.45 -8.78
C VAL A 195 -9.26 -7.78 -9.70
N ASP A 196 -10.04 -6.78 -10.11
CA ASP A 196 -11.18 -6.97 -11.01
C ASP A 196 -10.75 -7.34 -12.44
N SER A 197 -9.56 -6.91 -12.86
CA SER A 197 -8.99 -7.28 -14.16
C SER A 197 -8.54 -8.75 -14.22
N TYR A 198 -8.12 -9.32 -13.10
CA TYR A 198 -7.57 -10.68 -12.99
C TYR A 198 -8.07 -11.40 -11.72
N PRO A 199 -9.40 -11.66 -11.61
CA PRO A 199 -9.99 -12.19 -10.38
C PRO A 199 -9.51 -13.61 -10.05
N LEU A 200 -9.22 -14.41 -11.09
CA LEU A 200 -8.71 -15.78 -10.97
C LEU A 200 -7.28 -15.84 -10.42
N GLN A 201 -6.51 -14.76 -10.53
CA GLN A 201 -5.11 -14.67 -10.05
C GLN A 201 -4.94 -13.62 -8.96
N SER A 202 -6.03 -13.26 -8.27
CA SER A 202 -6.10 -12.14 -7.32
C SER A 202 -5.04 -12.20 -6.21
N THR A 203 -4.63 -13.38 -5.76
CA THR A 203 -3.56 -13.54 -4.76
C THR A 203 -2.21 -13.06 -5.29
N ALA A 204 -1.84 -13.49 -6.50
CA ALA A 204 -0.58 -13.06 -7.13
C ALA A 204 -0.59 -11.56 -7.45
N VAL A 205 -1.74 -11.04 -7.89
CA VAL A 205 -1.95 -9.60 -8.17
C VAL A 205 -1.69 -8.75 -6.92
N ILE A 206 -2.29 -9.11 -5.78
CA ILE A 206 -2.16 -8.36 -4.52
C ILE A 206 -0.73 -8.46 -3.98
N VAL A 207 -0.13 -9.64 -4.00
CA VAL A 207 1.26 -9.83 -3.56
C VAL A 207 2.20 -8.98 -4.40
N SER A 208 2.05 -9.00 -5.73
CA SER A 208 2.88 -8.20 -6.63
C SER A 208 2.70 -6.70 -6.42
N TYR A 209 1.47 -6.23 -6.20
CA TYR A 209 1.18 -4.85 -5.84
C TYR A 209 1.91 -4.43 -4.56
N SER A 210 1.80 -5.20 -3.49
CA SER A 210 2.44 -4.90 -2.20
C SER A 210 3.96 -4.87 -2.30
N VAL A 211 4.57 -5.81 -3.02
CA VAL A 211 6.03 -5.84 -3.20
C VAL A 211 6.52 -4.59 -3.93
N VAL A 212 5.88 -4.23 -5.04
CA VAL A 212 6.26 -3.03 -5.82
C VAL A 212 6.11 -1.76 -4.99
N LEU A 213 5.03 -1.64 -4.21
CA LEU A 213 4.82 -0.51 -3.30
C LEU A 213 5.90 -0.39 -2.23
N ASN A 214 6.27 -1.50 -1.59
CA ASN A 214 7.28 -1.47 -0.54
C ASN A 214 8.66 -1.09 -1.09
N ILE A 215 9.01 -1.57 -2.29
CA ILE A 215 10.25 -1.19 -2.98
C ILE A 215 10.24 0.31 -3.30
N SER A 216 9.12 0.84 -3.78
CA SER A 216 8.97 2.27 -4.02
C SER A 216 9.11 3.08 -2.73
N GLY A 217 8.46 2.65 -1.65
CA GLY A 217 8.53 3.29 -0.35
C GLY A 217 9.94 3.34 0.21
N PHE A 218 10.72 2.28 -0.03
CA PHE A 218 12.13 2.20 0.37
C PHE A 218 13.03 3.17 -0.41
N ALA A 219 12.77 3.39 -1.69
CA ALA A 219 13.65 4.20 -2.53
C ALA A 219 13.50 5.72 -2.30
N SER A 220 12.31 6.20 -1.93
CA SER A 220 12.00 7.64 -1.82
C SER A 220 12.93 8.42 -0.86
N PRO A 221 13.25 7.94 0.36
CA PRO A 221 14.07 8.69 1.32
C PRO A 221 15.53 8.88 0.88
N PHE A 222 16.04 8.10 -0.08
CA PHE A 222 17.41 8.24 -0.57
C PHE A 222 17.57 9.39 -1.55
N PHE A 223 16.52 9.71 -2.32
CA PHE A 223 16.57 10.74 -3.35
C PHE A 223 16.15 12.11 -2.82
N LEU A 224 15.08 12.17 -2.03
CA LEU A 224 14.44 13.43 -1.67
C LEU A 224 15.36 14.42 -0.92
N PRO A 225 16.13 14.02 0.12
CA PRO A 225 17.01 14.95 0.83
C PRO A 225 18.06 15.57 -0.09
N THR A 226 18.56 14.81 -1.07
CA THR A 226 19.53 15.32 -2.03
C THR A 226 18.92 16.30 -3.03
N TRP A 227 17.65 16.11 -3.39
CA TRP A 227 16.92 17.04 -4.25
C TRP A 227 16.61 18.35 -3.51
N GLU A 228 16.16 18.29 -2.25
CA GLU A 228 15.93 19.46 -1.40
C GLU A 228 17.22 20.19 -1.02
N ALA A 229 18.35 19.49 -0.92
CA ALA A 229 19.64 20.16 -0.74
C ALA A 229 20.07 20.95 -1.99
N ALA A 230 19.61 20.55 -3.18
CA ALA A 230 19.94 21.19 -4.44
C ALA A 230 18.93 22.27 -4.88
N GLN A 231 17.70 22.22 -4.38
CA GLN A 231 16.57 23.09 -4.76
C GLN A 231 15.72 23.46 -3.54
N VAL A 232 15.08 24.62 -3.59
CA VAL A 232 14.18 25.06 -2.51
C VAL A 232 12.96 24.13 -2.37
N TRP A 233 12.41 23.96 -1.16
CA TRP A 233 11.34 22.99 -0.89
C TRP A 233 10.13 23.18 -1.80
N THR A 234 9.70 24.43 -2.04
CA THR A 234 8.58 24.74 -2.93
C THR A 234 8.77 24.12 -4.30
N TRP A 235 9.95 24.22 -4.90
CA TRP A 235 10.19 23.69 -6.24
C TRP A 235 10.23 22.16 -6.25
N THR A 236 10.76 21.54 -5.21
CA THR A 236 10.75 20.08 -5.05
C THR A 236 9.32 19.55 -5.02
N TYR A 237 8.45 20.07 -4.15
CA TYR A 237 7.07 19.59 -4.03
C TYR A 237 6.13 20.09 -5.15
N ALA A 238 6.35 21.29 -5.69
CA ALA A 238 5.59 21.78 -6.84
C ALA A 238 5.85 20.94 -8.10
N THR A 239 7.10 20.51 -8.31
CA THR A 239 7.44 19.62 -9.43
C THR A 239 6.74 18.27 -9.27
N GLN A 240 6.72 17.71 -8.06
CA GLN A 240 5.99 16.47 -7.78
C GLN A 240 4.48 16.62 -8.01
N ALA A 241 3.89 17.71 -7.53
CA ALA A 241 2.47 18.01 -7.76
C ALA A 241 2.14 18.15 -9.25
N LEU A 242 3.05 18.74 -10.05
CA LEU A 242 2.92 18.84 -11.50
C LEU A 242 3.00 17.48 -12.18
N ILE A 243 3.92 16.60 -11.75
CA ILE A 243 4.01 15.23 -12.26
C ILE A 243 2.71 14.47 -11.99
N VAL A 244 2.19 14.54 -10.76
CA VAL A 244 0.93 13.88 -10.39
C VAL A 244 -0.23 14.42 -11.22
N SER A 245 -0.40 15.74 -11.31
CA SER A 245 -1.53 16.35 -12.02
C SER A 245 -1.46 16.21 -13.53
N VAL A 246 -0.28 16.39 -14.14
CA VAL A 246 -0.12 16.45 -15.60
C VAL A 246 0.23 15.09 -16.20
N ALA A 247 1.01 14.25 -15.52
CA ALA A 247 1.41 12.96 -16.06
C ALA A 247 0.52 11.81 -15.57
N ALA A 248 0.13 11.79 -14.29
CA ALA A 248 -0.67 10.68 -13.76
C ALA A 248 -2.10 10.67 -14.32
N LEU A 249 -2.77 11.83 -14.37
CA LEU A 249 -4.16 11.92 -14.85
C LEU A 249 -4.33 11.36 -16.28
N PRO A 250 -3.55 11.79 -17.30
CA PRO A 250 -3.67 11.21 -18.63
C PRO A 250 -3.37 9.72 -18.66
N VAL A 251 -2.35 9.25 -17.93
CA VAL A 251 -1.98 7.84 -17.91
C VAL A 251 -3.12 6.99 -17.33
N PHE A 252 -3.73 7.40 -16.23
CA PHE A 252 -4.87 6.68 -15.67
C PHE A 252 -6.09 6.74 -16.58
N CYS A 253 -6.44 7.91 -17.12
CA CYS A 253 -7.54 8.05 -18.08
C CYS A 253 -7.32 7.14 -19.30
N LEU A 254 -6.10 7.10 -19.86
CA LEU A 254 -5.75 6.24 -20.99
C LEU A 254 -5.83 4.77 -20.62
N THR A 255 -5.32 4.35 -19.46
CA THR A 255 -5.44 2.95 -19.02
C THR A 255 -6.89 2.54 -18.78
N HIS A 256 -7.74 3.46 -18.32
CA HIS A 256 -9.16 3.21 -18.10
C HIS A 256 -9.93 3.09 -19.42
N ILE A 257 -9.65 3.96 -20.41
CA ILE A 257 -10.29 3.94 -21.73
C ILE A 257 -9.80 2.74 -22.57
N TYR A 258 -8.49 2.52 -22.62
CA TYR A 258 -7.87 1.46 -23.43
C TYR A 258 -7.69 0.15 -22.66
N GLY A 259 -8.21 0.02 -21.44
CA GLY A 259 -8.13 -1.18 -20.61
C GLY A 259 -8.57 -2.46 -21.32
N PRO A 260 -9.73 -2.49 -22.01
CA PRO A 260 -10.16 -3.65 -22.79
C PRO A 260 -9.19 -4.04 -23.91
N TRP A 261 -8.62 -3.05 -24.60
CA TRP A 261 -7.63 -3.25 -25.66
C TRP A 261 -6.29 -3.77 -25.11
N LEU A 262 -5.84 -3.23 -23.98
CA LEU A 262 -4.66 -3.70 -23.26
C LEU A 262 -4.82 -5.15 -22.83
N ARG A 263 -6.01 -5.54 -22.34
CA ARG A 263 -6.31 -6.92 -21.94
C ARG A 263 -6.36 -7.88 -23.12
N SER A 264 -6.95 -7.48 -24.25
CA SER A 264 -7.00 -8.36 -25.44
C SER A 264 -5.62 -8.64 -26.04
N LYS A 265 -4.66 -7.71 -25.88
CA LYS A 265 -3.27 -7.90 -26.31
C LYS A 265 -2.36 -8.49 -25.24
N SER A 266 -2.76 -8.53 -23.97
CA SER A 266 -1.90 -8.99 -22.88
C SER A 266 -1.78 -10.52 -22.85
N TYR A 267 -0.69 -11.01 -22.28
CA TYR A 267 -0.58 -12.41 -21.90
C TYR A 267 -1.75 -12.79 -20.98
N GLN A 268 -2.42 -13.89 -21.27
CA GLN A 268 -3.47 -14.41 -20.39
C GLN A 268 -2.85 -15.48 -19.48
N PRO A 269 -2.81 -15.23 -18.16
CA PRO A 269 -2.33 -16.23 -17.21
C PRO A 269 -3.24 -17.45 -17.24
N HIS A 270 -2.62 -18.63 -17.37
CA HIS A 270 -3.32 -19.91 -17.47
C HIS A 270 -3.58 -20.54 -16.10
N TRP A 271 -2.87 -20.10 -15.05
CA TRP A 271 -3.05 -20.59 -13.69
C TRP A 271 -4.22 -19.89 -13.02
N VAL A 272 -4.77 -20.54 -12.00
CA VAL A 272 -5.88 -20.06 -11.20
C VAL A 272 -5.47 -20.18 -9.73
N ASN A 273 -6.00 -19.32 -8.86
CA ASN A 273 -5.73 -19.43 -7.43
C ASN A 273 -6.17 -20.81 -6.90
N VAL A 274 -5.48 -21.28 -5.86
CA VAL A 274 -5.68 -22.61 -5.26
C VAL A 274 -7.12 -22.87 -4.83
N ASP A 275 -7.80 -21.86 -4.32
CA ASP A 275 -9.19 -21.95 -3.86
C ASP A 275 -10.19 -22.19 -5.00
N LEU A 276 -9.77 -21.89 -6.24
CA LEU A 276 -10.56 -21.96 -7.47
C LEU A 276 -10.10 -23.09 -8.42
N ASP A 277 -9.02 -23.79 -8.12
CA ASP A 277 -8.50 -24.90 -8.94
C ASP A 277 -9.30 -26.20 -8.68
N THR A 278 -9.90 -26.74 -9.75
CA THR A 278 -10.73 -27.96 -9.69
C THR A 278 -10.01 -29.22 -10.18
N THR A 279 -8.73 -29.12 -10.59
CA THR A 279 -8.02 -30.21 -11.26
C THR A 279 -7.66 -31.39 -10.34
N GLY A 280 -7.86 -31.27 -9.02
CA GLY A 280 -7.57 -32.28 -8.01
C GLY A 280 -8.78 -32.91 -7.31
N VAL A 281 -10.01 -32.53 -7.65
CA VAL A 281 -11.23 -33.08 -7.02
C VAL A 281 -11.65 -34.34 -7.79
N PRO A 282 -11.68 -35.54 -7.16
CA PRO A 282 -12.26 -36.71 -7.80
C PRO A 282 -13.75 -36.46 -8.07
N THR A 283 -14.18 -36.62 -9.32
CA THR A 283 -15.58 -36.59 -9.76
C THR A 283 -16.40 -37.72 -9.14
#